data_AF-W1Y4V2-F1
#
_entry.id   AF-W1Y4V2-F1
#
_cell.length_a   1.000
_cell.length_b   1.000
_cell.length_c   1.000
_cell.angle_alpha   90.00
_cell.angle_beta   90.00
_cell.angle_gamma   90.00
#
_symmetry.space_group_name_H-M   'P 1'
#
loop_
_entity.id
_entity.type
_entity.pdbx_description
1 polymer ?
#
loop_
_entity_poly.entity_id
_entity_poly.type
_entity_poly.pdbx_seq_one_letter_code
_entity_poly.pdbx_strand_id
1 'polypeptide(L)'
;EFKTAGEYIYYIPGQAISQEIDFDLIKANFAKFEAIQKAHPITSASAVKYGGVVESLALATFGNHIGAEVTLPELKTALTAQLGGFIFTSPEEIAGVEKIGQTKVDFTLTVNGVKLDGHKLDSAFQ
;
A
#
# COMPACT_ATOMS: atom_id res chain seq x y z
N GLU A 1 -6.97 5.44 3.70
CA GLU A 1 -8.10 4.49 3.57
C GLU A 1 -8.47 4.32 2.11
N PHE A 2 -8.87 3.12 1.71
CA PHE A 2 -9.45 2.84 0.40
C PHE A 2 -10.84 3.48 0.30
N LYS A 3 -11.20 3.98 -0.88
CA LYS A 3 -12.44 4.74 -1.12
C LYS A 3 -13.45 4.02 -1.99
N THR A 4 -12.97 3.21 -2.94
CA THR A 4 -13.81 2.51 -3.92
C THR A 4 -13.27 1.10 -4.14
N ALA A 5 -14.16 0.12 -4.32
CA ALA A 5 -13.79 -1.24 -4.71
C ALA A 5 -13.47 -1.34 -6.22
N GLY A 6 -12.60 -2.26 -6.61
CA GLY A 6 -12.19 -2.48 -8.00
C GLY A 6 -11.08 -1.55 -8.50
N GLU A 7 -10.56 -0.65 -7.66
CA GLU A 7 -9.41 0.18 -8.00
C GLU A 7 -8.12 -0.62 -7.94
N TYR A 8 -7.16 -0.26 -8.79
CA TYR A 8 -5.82 -0.86 -8.78
C TYR A 8 -5.01 -0.34 -7.60
N ILE A 9 -4.30 -1.23 -6.94
CA ILE A 9 -3.40 -0.93 -5.82
C ILE A 9 -1.97 -1.01 -6.32
N TYR A 10 -1.20 0.04 -6.05
CA TYR A 10 0.21 0.13 -6.42
C TYR A 10 1.10 0.28 -5.19
N TYR A 11 2.34 -0.18 -5.33
CA TYR A 11 3.36 -0.08 -4.31
C TYR A 11 4.63 0.56 -4.88
N ILE A 12 5.20 1.50 -4.14
CA ILE A 12 6.55 2.01 -4.36
C ILE A 12 7.34 1.62 -3.11
N PRO A 13 8.30 0.68 -3.21
CA PRO A 13 9.07 0.24 -2.06
C PRO A 13 10.02 1.32 -1.57
N GLY A 14 10.07 1.48 -0.25
CA GLY A 14 11.04 2.32 0.45
C GLY A 14 12.28 1.56 0.91
N GLN A 15 13.21 2.29 1.51
CA GLN A 15 14.37 1.71 2.19
C GLN A 15 13.94 1.09 3.52
N ALA A 16 14.40 -0.11 3.86
CA ALA A 16 14.26 -0.62 5.22
C ALA A 16 14.90 0.36 6.23
N ILE A 17 14.27 0.57 7.39
CA ILE A 17 14.83 1.48 8.39
C ILE A 17 16.22 1.03 8.83
N SER A 18 17.16 1.97 8.83
CA SER A 18 18.56 1.70 9.14
C SER A 18 19.21 2.95 9.71
N GLN A 19 20.41 2.82 10.29
CA GLN A 19 21.18 3.98 10.76
C GLN A 19 21.59 4.90 9.60
N GLU A 20 21.86 4.31 8.43
CA GLU A 20 22.17 5.05 7.21
C GLU A 20 20.89 5.25 6.40
N ILE A 21 20.57 6.51 6.14
CA ILE A 21 19.40 6.89 5.36
C ILE A 21 19.82 7.17 3.92
N ASP A 22 19.21 6.45 2.99
CA ASP A 22 19.34 6.70 1.56
C ASP A 22 18.38 7.83 1.15
N PHE A 23 18.84 9.08 1.36
CA PHE A 23 18.07 10.27 1.03
C PHE A 23 17.79 10.41 -0.46
N ASP A 24 18.64 9.84 -1.32
CA ASP A 24 18.48 9.95 -2.77
C ASP A 24 17.35 9.02 -3.24
N LEU A 25 17.29 7.79 -2.74
CA LEU A 25 16.15 6.90 -2.95
C LEU A 25 14.85 7.52 -2.46
N ILE A 26 14.85 8.09 -1.26
CA ILE A 26 13.65 8.72 -0.69
C ILE A 26 13.18 9.87 -1.60
N LYS A 27 14.07 10.81 -1.96
CA LYS A 27 13.73 11.91 -2.87
C LYS A 27 13.22 11.42 -4.22
N ALA A 28 13.85 10.38 -4.79
CA ALA A 28 13.43 9.79 -6.05
C ALA A 28 12.02 9.20 -5.97
N ASN A 29 11.68 8.52 -4.88
CA ASN A 29 10.34 7.98 -4.66
C ASN A 29 9.29 9.08 -4.49
N PHE A 30 9.61 10.16 -3.76
CA PHE A 30 8.73 11.33 -3.65
C PHE A 30 8.47 11.98 -5.02
N ALA A 31 9.52 12.23 -5.80
CA ALA A 31 9.40 12.81 -7.13
C ALA A 31 8.61 11.89 -8.08
N LYS A 32 8.84 10.57 -8.00
CA LYS A 32 8.07 9.57 -8.77
C LYS A 32 6.59 9.62 -8.41
N PHE A 33 6.25 9.62 -7.12
CA PHE A 33 4.87 9.67 -6.67
C PHE A 33 4.19 11.01 -7.04
N GLU A 34 4.90 12.13 -6.92
CA GLU A 34 4.39 13.45 -7.35
C GLU A 34 4.10 13.47 -8.86
N ALA A 35 4.99 12.91 -9.68
CA ALA A 35 4.77 12.81 -11.13
C ALA A 35 3.55 11.93 -11.47
N ILE A 36 3.39 10.80 -10.77
CA ILE A 36 2.23 9.91 -10.91
C ILE A 36 0.94 10.67 -10.55
N GLN A 37 0.92 11.38 -9.42
CA GLN A 37 -0.25 12.14 -8.98
C GLN A 37 -0.64 13.26 -9.96
N LYS A 38 0.33 13.86 -10.67
CA LYS A 38 0.06 14.85 -11.71
C LYS A 38 -0.48 14.24 -13.00
N ALA A 39 -0.09 13.01 -13.32
CA ALA A 39 -0.43 12.35 -14.58
C ALA A 39 -1.70 11.49 -14.51
N HIS A 40 -2.06 10.99 -13.31
CA HIS A 40 -3.10 10.00 -13.11
C HIS A 40 -4.01 10.37 -11.93
N PRO A 41 -5.31 10.05 -11.97
CA PRO A 41 -6.19 10.21 -10.82
C PRO A 41 -5.77 9.24 -9.71
N ILE A 42 -5.44 9.79 -8.55
CA ILE A 42 -5.14 9.03 -7.33
C ILE A 42 -6.29 9.19 -6.35
N THR A 43 -6.93 8.09 -5.99
CA THR A 43 -8.11 8.11 -5.10
C THR A 43 -7.71 7.99 -3.64
N SER A 44 -6.66 7.24 -3.34
CA SER A 44 -6.11 7.11 -1.99
C SER A 44 -4.60 6.92 -2.04
N ALA A 45 -3.90 7.41 -1.02
CA ALA A 45 -2.46 7.19 -0.87
C ALA A 45 -2.05 7.25 0.60
N SER A 46 -1.02 6.50 0.95
CA SER A 46 -0.37 6.58 2.26
C SER A 46 1.10 6.18 2.17
N ALA A 47 1.93 6.85 2.97
CA ALA A 47 3.30 6.43 3.18
C ALA A 47 3.33 5.09 3.94
N VAL A 48 4.26 4.22 3.57
CA VAL A 48 4.54 2.98 4.29
C VAL A 48 5.53 3.28 5.41
N LYS A 49 5.19 2.87 6.63
CA LYS A 49 5.92 3.22 7.86
C LYS A 49 6.37 1.98 8.63
N TYR A 50 6.12 1.92 9.93
CA TYR A 50 6.76 1.00 10.87
C TYR A 50 6.33 -0.46 10.72
N GLY A 51 5.05 -0.76 10.49
CA GLY A 51 4.58 -2.13 10.24
C GLY A 51 4.68 -2.57 8.79
N GLY A 52 5.42 -1.84 7.95
CA GLY A 52 5.62 -2.18 6.55
C GLY A 52 4.35 -2.07 5.70
N VAL A 53 4.42 -2.68 4.52
CA VAL A 53 3.37 -2.57 3.49
C VAL A 53 2.09 -3.28 3.92
N VAL A 54 2.18 -4.39 4.66
CA VAL A 54 1.01 -5.14 5.12
C VAL A 54 0.20 -4.34 6.16
N GLU A 55 0.85 -3.69 7.13
CA GLU A 55 0.16 -2.79 8.06
C GLU A 55 -0.51 -1.64 7.30
N SER A 56 0.20 -1.04 6.34
CA SER A 56 -0.35 0.08 5.56
C SER A 56 -1.60 -0.33 4.78
N LEU A 57 -1.60 -1.54 4.19
CA LEU A 57 -2.77 -2.11 3.53
C LEU A 57 -3.91 -2.37 4.54
N ALA A 58 -3.62 -2.96 5.71
CA ALA A 58 -4.62 -3.20 6.74
C ALA A 58 -5.29 -1.90 7.20
N LEU A 59 -4.50 -0.89 7.58
CA LEU A 59 -4.99 0.45 7.96
C LEU A 59 -5.81 1.09 6.84
N ALA A 60 -5.43 0.88 5.58
CA ALA A 60 -6.20 1.40 4.46
C ALA A 60 -7.60 0.76 4.35
N THR A 61 -7.78 -0.49 4.80
CA THR A 61 -9.10 -1.15 4.78
C THR A 61 -10.07 -0.64 5.84
N PHE A 62 -9.57 -0.15 6.98
CA PHE A 62 -10.41 0.14 8.16
C PHE A 62 -11.43 1.25 7.91
N GLY A 63 -11.02 2.37 7.30
CA GLY A 63 -11.86 3.57 7.22
C GLY A 63 -13.24 3.34 6.59
N ASN A 64 -13.28 2.87 5.34
CA ASN A 64 -14.54 2.61 4.62
C ASN A 64 -14.93 1.13 4.58
N HIS A 65 -14.27 0.27 5.37
CA HIS A 65 -14.43 -1.19 5.35
C HIS A 65 -14.30 -1.82 3.95
N ILE A 66 -13.43 -1.24 3.12
CA ILE A 66 -13.12 -1.75 1.77
C ILE A 66 -11.90 -2.65 1.88
N GLY A 67 -12.05 -3.93 1.54
CA GLY A 67 -10.94 -4.87 1.56
C GLY A 67 -10.01 -4.73 0.36
N ALA A 68 -9.08 -5.68 0.26
CA ALA A 68 -8.13 -5.74 -0.84
C ALA A 68 -7.65 -7.16 -1.07
N GLU A 69 -7.26 -7.45 -2.31
CA GLU A 69 -6.53 -8.65 -2.67
C GLU A 69 -5.24 -8.23 -3.35
N VAL A 70 -4.11 -8.62 -2.76
CA VAL A 70 -2.77 -8.24 -3.24
C VAL A 70 -1.83 -9.43 -3.32
N THR A 71 -0.88 -9.34 -4.23
CA THR A 71 0.30 -10.20 -4.33
C THR A 71 1.54 -9.34 -4.13
N LEU A 72 2.28 -9.63 -3.07
CA LEU A 72 3.57 -9.02 -2.76
C LEU A 72 4.69 -10.00 -3.15
N PRO A 73 5.63 -9.61 -4.02
CA PRO A 73 6.72 -10.49 -4.42
C PRO A 73 7.68 -10.80 -3.26
N GLU A 74 7.95 -9.81 -2.40
CA GLU A 74 8.90 -9.94 -1.29
C GLU A 74 8.21 -9.99 0.07
N LEU A 75 7.78 -11.20 0.47
CA LEU A 75 7.08 -11.40 1.74
C LEU A 75 7.98 -11.21 2.96
N LYS A 76 9.28 -11.50 2.84
CA LYS A 76 10.24 -11.42 3.96
C LYS A 76 10.36 -10.01 4.53
N THR A 77 10.13 -8.99 3.71
CA THR A 77 10.24 -7.58 4.09
C THR A 77 8.87 -6.90 4.18
N ALA A 78 7.78 -7.64 4.01
CA ALA A 78 6.43 -7.08 3.91
C ALA A 78 5.94 -6.42 5.22
N LEU A 79 6.50 -6.84 6.35
CA LEU A 79 6.26 -6.27 7.69
C LEU A 79 7.47 -5.45 8.20
N THR A 80 8.42 -5.13 7.33
CA THR A 80 9.60 -4.35 7.70
C THR A 80 9.30 -2.86 7.62
N ALA A 81 9.68 -2.14 8.66
CA ALA A 81 9.64 -0.69 8.71
C ALA A 81 10.43 -0.09 7.54
N GLN A 82 9.85 0.88 6.83
CA GLN A 82 10.51 1.51 5.69
C GLN A 82 10.39 3.03 5.68
N LEU A 83 11.32 3.67 4.98
CA LEU A 83 11.37 5.11 4.72
C LEU A 83 11.20 5.36 3.22
N GLY A 84 10.34 6.33 2.88
CA GLY A 84 10.10 6.74 1.48
C GLY A 84 9.30 5.75 0.64
N GLY A 85 8.60 4.79 1.26
CA GLY A 85 7.67 3.89 0.56
C GLY A 85 6.25 4.42 0.51
N PHE A 86 5.47 4.02 -0.50
CA PHE A 86 4.08 4.46 -0.69
C PHE A 86 3.18 3.32 -1.16
N ILE A 87 1.96 3.26 -0.64
CA ILE A 87 0.85 2.57 -1.30
C ILE A 87 -0.17 3.59 -1.79
N PHE A 88 -0.80 3.33 -2.92
CA PHE A 88 -1.85 4.18 -3.44
C PHE A 88 -2.81 3.43 -4.37
N THR A 89 -3.99 4.01 -4.60
CA THR A 89 -4.99 3.47 -5.52
C THR A 89 -5.31 4.42 -6.65
N SER A 90 -5.66 3.83 -7.80
CA SER A 90 -6.14 4.55 -8.97
C SER A 90 -7.25 3.75 -9.66
N PRO A 91 -8.28 4.40 -10.24
CA PRO A 91 -9.28 3.74 -11.05
C PRO A 91 -8.72 3.26 -12.40
N GLU A 92 -7.54 3.75 -12.81
CA GLU A 92 -6.91 3.38 -14.09
C GLU A 92 -5.62 2.58 -13.91
N GLU A 93 -5.28 1.83 -14.96
CA GLU A 93 -4.04 1.07 -14.99
C GLU A 93 -2.86 1.99 -15.36
N ILE A 94 -1.83 2.02 -14.52
CA ILE A 94 -0.66 2.89 -14.67
C ILE A 94 0.54 2.01 -15.04
N ALA A 95 1.02 2.17 -16.29
CA ALA A 95 2.17 1.43 -16.79
C ALA A 95 3.48 1.85 -16.08
N GLY A 96 4.38 0.90 -15.87
CA GLY A 96 5.71 1.17 -15.29
C GLY A 96 5.72 1.40 -13.78
N VAL A 97 4.58 1.21 -13.10
CA VAL A 97 4.49 1.19 -11.64
C VAL A 97 4.09 -0.20 -11.18
N GLU A 98 4.63 -0.65 -10.05
CA GLU A 98 4.35 -1.98 -9.52
C GLU A 98 2.90 -2.05 -9.03
N LYS A 99 2.05 -2.66 -9.85
CA LYS A 99 0.67 -3.02 -9.50
C LYS A 99 0.70 -4.29 -8.65
N ILE A 100 0.21 -4.19 -7.42
CA ILE A 100 0.21 -5.31 -6.46
C ILE A 100 -1.16 -5.96 -6.30
N GLY A 101 -2.25 -5.34 -6.77
CA GLY A 101 -3.58 -5.93 -6.61
C GLY A 101 -4.72 -4.97 -6.87
N GLN A 102 -5.87 -5.25 -6.25
CA GLN A 102 -7.08 -4.43 -6.35
C GLN A 102 -7.85 -4.37 -5.03
N THR A 103 -8.56 -3.27 -4.81
CA THR A 103 -9.53 -3.14 -3.72
C THR A 103 -10.75 -4.03 -3.96
N LYS A 104 -11.37 -4.51 -2.89
CA LYS A 104 -12.51 -5.45 -2.92
C LYS A 104 -13.66 -4.92 -2.07
N VAL A 105 -14.88 -5.30 -2.44
CA VAL A 105 -16.10 -4.93 -1.71
C VAL A 105 -16.12 -5.58 -0.32
N ASP A 106 -15.69 -6.83 -0.23
CA ASP A 106 -15.66 -7.57 1.04
C ASP A 106 -14.63 -6.96 1.99
N PHE A 107 -14.99 -6.80 3.26
CA PHE A 107 -14.08 -6.31 4.31
C PHE A 107 -13.08 -7.38 4.74
N THR A 108 -12.19 -7.77 3.82
CA THR A 108 -11.15 -8.78 3.99
C THR A 108 -9.89 -8.31 3.28
N LEU A 109 -8.75 -8.41 3.95
CA LEU A 109 -7.44 -8.22 3.33
C LEU A 109 -6.86 -9.60 2.97
N THR A 110 -6.66 -9.85 1.68
CA THR A 110 -6.00 -11.07 1.20
C THR A 110 -4.60 -10.72 0.70
N VAL A 111 -3.56 -11.29 1.32
CA VAL A 111 -2.16 -11.09 0.93
C VAL A 111 -1.58 -12.45 0.51
N ASN A 112 -1.20 -12.59 -0.76
CA ASN A 112 -0.62 -13.83 -1.31
C ASN A 112 -1.49 -15.07 -1.00
N GLY A 113 -2.81 -14.92 -1.06
CA GLY A 113 -3.79 -15.98 -0.75
C GLY A 113 -4.10 -16.17 0.74
N VAL A 114 -3.39 -15.52 1.66
CA VAL A 114 -3.70 -15.53 3.10
C VAL A 114 -4.81 -14.53 3.37
N LYS A 115 -5.95 -15.01 3.85
CA LYS A 115 -7.10 -14.18 4.19
C LYS A 115 -7.01 -13.67 5.62
N LEU A 116 -7.09 -12.36 5.78
CA LEU A 116 -7.16 -11.64 7.05
C LEU A 116 -8.52 -10.98 7.15
N ASP A 117 -9.31 -11.40 8.14
CA ASP A 117 -10.64 -10.85 8.40
C ASP A 117 -10.55 -9.39 8.85
N GLY A 118 -11.27 -8.49 8.17
CA GLY A 118 -11.19 -7.05 8.42
C GLY A 118 -11.66 -6.68 9.83
N HIS A 119 -12.71 -7.32 10.34
CA HIS A 119 -13.22 -7.05 11.69
C HIS A 119 -12.22 -7.48 12.78
N LYS A 120 -11.55 -8.62 12.59
CA LYS A 120 -10.48 -9.05 13.51
C LYS A 120 -9.28 -8.13 13.47
N LEU A 121 -8.87 -7.67 12.29
CA LEU A 121 -7.76 -6.73 12.14
C LEU A 121 -8.07 -5.39 12.82
N ASP A 122 -9.24 -4.82 12.57
CA ASP A 122 -9.67 -3.55 13.18
C ASP A 122 -9.79 -3.69 14.70
N SER A 123 -10.44 -4.75 15.18
CA SER A 123 -10.57 -5.01 16.63
C SER A 123 -9.22 -5.22 17.33
N ALA A 124 -8.21 -5.74 16.64
CA ALA A 124 -6.86 -5.92 17.19
C ALA A 124 -6.03 -4.64 17.18
N PHE A 125 -6.42 -3.64 16.38
CA PHE A 125 -5.75 -2.36 16.26
C PHE A 125 -6.22 -1.33 17.31
N GLN A 126 -7.51 -1.35 17.68
CA GLN A 126 -8.10 -0.48 18.71
C GLN A 126 -7.63 -0.85 20.13
#